data_AF-A0A967KH36-F1
#
_entry.id   AF-A0A967KH36-F1
#
_cell.length_a   1.000
_cell.length_b   1.000
_cell.length_c   1.000
_cell.angle_alpha   90.00
_cell.angle_beta   90.00
_cell.angle_gamma   90.00
#
_symmetry.space_group_name_H-M   'P 1'
#
loop_
_entity.id
_entity.type
_entity.pdbx_description
1 polymer ?
#
loop_
_entity_poly.entity_id
_entity_poly.type
_entity_poly.pdbx_seq_one_letter_code
_entity_poly.pdbx_strand_id
1 'polypeptide(L)'
;MAPQTPAAGASGGASAESLPQVLYLWMPLAVAAVLIFLAHYDLAFYRVYIGSEEVGALEFAHVVVPLISVIYCLRILRMPEARADRLIVIWIVLGMLGCIYIAGEEASWGQHYVGWSTPEFWQAVNDQGETNFHNISSWLDQKPRTLLEFGVIIGGIIIPLLALRRPQIREGRFAVFLPPLVCLPVAVIAEFAKVWERLQGHGLWDIAIFYRASEIQELYFAFFILFYLIVFRQRLLALRVTARH
;
A
#
# COMPACT_ATOMS: atom_id res chain seq x y z
N MET A 1 49.43 3.50 10.98
CA MET A 1 48.84 2.58 10.00
C MET A 1 47.38 2.41 10.40
N ALA A 2 46.46 3.14 9.75
CA ALA A 2 45.04 3.10 10.09
C ALA A 2 44.42 1.80 9.55
N PRO A 3 43.54 1.11 10.30
CA PRO A 3 42.90 -0.10 9.80
C PRO A 3 41.89 0.28 8.72
N GLN A 4 42.07 -0.31 7.54
CA GLN A 4 41.13 -0.19 6.43
C GLN A 4 39.85 -0.94 6.78
N THR A 5 38.72 -0.23 6.75
CA THR A 5 37.38 -0.84 6.75
C THR A 5 37.21 -1.65 5.46
N PRO A 6 36.81 -2.93 5.52
CA PRO A 6 36.59 -3.70 4.30
C PRO A 6 35.35 -3.18 3.58
N ALA A 7 35.50 -2.91 2.29
CA ALA A 7 34.41 -2.61 1.38
C ALA A 7 33.38 -3.75 1.42
N ALA A 8 32.15 -3.44 1.83
CA ALA A 8 31.04 -4.38 1.83
C ALA A 8 30.76 -4.80 0.37
N GLY A 9 30.99 -6.07 0.09
CA GLY A 9 30.75 -6.67 -1.23
C GLY A 9 29.29 -6.58 -1.65
N ALA A 10 29.08 -6.14 -2.89
CA ALA A 10 27.79 -5.93 -3.55
C ALA A 10 26.97 -7.22 -3.84
N SER A 11 27.29 -8.36 -3.23
CA SER A 11 26.63 -9.65 -3.48
C SER A 11 25.60 -10.06 -2.42
N GLY A 12 25.56 -9.40 -1.25
CA GLY A 12 24.61 -9.71 -0.17
C GLY A 12 23.24 -9.03 -0.29
N GLY A 13 23.15 -7.92 -1.02
CA GLY A 13 21.95 -7.06 -1.06
C GLY A 13 20.78 -7.58 -1.89
N ALA A 14 21.04 -8.37 -2.94
CA ALA A 14 20.01 -8.78 -3.90
C ALA A 14 19.00 -9.81 -3.34
N SER A 15 19.40 -10.62 -2.34
CA SER A 15 18.50 -11.64 -1.75
C SER A 15 17.48 -11.04 -0.76
N ALA A 16 17.82 -9.92 -0.12
CA ALA A 16 17.00 -9.27 0.91
C ALA A 16 15.86 -8.40 0.34
N GLU A 17 15.85 -8.15 -0.96
CA GLU A 17 14.78 -7.43 -1.68
C GLU A 17 13.91 -8.36 -2.54
N SER A 18 13.86 -9.66 -2.24
CA SER A 18 13.21 -10.62 -3.13
C SER A 18 11.78 -10.97 -2.68
N LEU A 19 10.82 -10.42 -3.44
CA LEU A 19 9.51 -11.04 -3.58
C LEU A 19 9.53 -11.98 -4.79
N PRO A 20 8.82 -13.12 -4.76
CA PRO A 20 8.66 -13.94 -5.96
C PRO A 20 8.06 -13.10 -7.11
N GLN A 21 8.58 -13.25 -8.33
CA GLN A 21 8.09 -12.51 -9.50
C GLN A 21 6.59 -12.70 -9.73
N VAL A 22 6.07 -13.88 -9.41
CA VAL A 22 4.64 -14.16 -9.43
C VAL A 22 3.85 -13.18 -8.55
N LEU A 23 4.38 -12.82 -7.38
CA LEU A 23 3.70 -11.94 -6.43
C LEU A 23 3.86 -10.46 -6.77
N TYR A 24 5.07 -9.98 -7.07
CA TYR A 24 5.28 -8.52 -7.21
C TYR A 24 5.04 -7.97 -8.62
N LEU A 25 5.07 -8.83 -9.64
CA LEU A 25 4.90 -8.43 -11.03
C LEU A 25 3.64 -9.04 -11.64
N TRP A 26 3.55 -10.38 -11.69
CA TRP A 26 2.48 -11.05 -12.42
C TRP A 26 1.13 -10.94 -11.74
N MET A 27 1.06 -11.02 -10.41
CA MET A 27 -0.20 -10.86 -9.68
C MET A 27 -0.80 -9.46 -9.89
N PRO A 28 -0.07 -8.34 -9.66
CA PRO A 28 -0.58 -7.00 -9.95
C PRO A 28 -1.06 -6.83 -11.40
N LEU A 29 -0.29 -7.30 -12.38
CA LEU A 29 -0.68 -7.23 -13.79
C LEU A 29 -1.94 -8.06 -14.09
N ALA A 30 -2.04 -9.26 -13.52
CA ALA A 30 -3.21 -10.12 -13.68
C ALA A 30 -4.46 -9.49 -13.04
N VAL A 31 -4.34 -8.89 -11.85
CA VAL A 31 -5.45 -8.17 -11.20
C VAL A 31 -5.89 -7.00 -12.06
N ALA A 32 -4.97 -6.17 -12.57
CA ALA A 32 -5.32 -5.08 -13.49
C ALA A 32 -6.05 -5.61 -14.74
N ALA A 33 -5.51 -6.65 -15.36
CA ALA A 33 -6.10 -7.24 -16.56
C ALA A 33 -7.51 -7.79 -16.31
N VAL A 34 -7.73 -8.46 -15.18
CA VAL A 34 -9.06 -8.97 -14.80
C VAL A 34 -10.04 -7.83 -14.54
N LEU A 35 -9.63 -6.79 -13.81
CA LEU A 35 -10.49 -5.63 -13.54
C LEU A 35 -10.89 -4.91 -14.84
N ILE A 36 -9.92 -4.68 -15.73
CA ILE A 36 -10.17 -4.10 -17.06
C ILE A 36 -11.10 -5.00 -17.86
N PHE A 37 -10.80 -6.30 -17.96
CA PHE A 37 -11.61 -7.25 -18.71
C PHE A 37 -13.06 -7.28 -18.23
N LEU A 38 -13.29 -7.41 -16.92
CA LEU A 38 -14.64 -7.45 -16.36
C LEU A 38 -15.40 -6.14 -16.59
N ALA A 39 -14.74 -4.99 -16.43
CA ALA A 39 -15.36 -3.68 -16.65
C ALA A 39 -15.84 -3.48 -18.09
N HIS A 40 -15.10 -4.01 -19.07
CA HIS A 40 -15.40 -3.87 -20.50
C HIS A 40 -16.26 -4.99 -21.07
N TYR A 41 -16.21 -6.18 -20.48
CA TYR A 41 -17.01 -7.33 -20.90
C TYR A 41 -18.45 -7.25 -20.39
N ASP A 42 -18.62 -6.94 -19.10
CA ASP A 42 -19.93 -6.79 -18.45
C ASP A 42 -19.88 -5.73 -17.34
N LEU A 43 -20.18 -4.49 -17.74
CA LEU A 43 -20.18 -3.36 -16.82
C LEU A 43 -21.25 -3.49 -15.73
N ALA A 44 -22.37 -4.16 -16.01
CA ALA A 44 -23.43 -4.35 -15.01
C ALA A 44 -22.94 -5.31 -13.91
N PHE A 45 -22.33 -6.42 -14.32
CA PHE A 45 -21.66 -7.33 -13.39
C PHE A 45 -20.57 -6.61 -12.58
N TYR A 46 -19.70 -5.83 -13.25
CA TYR A 46 -18.65 -5.09 -12.56
C TYR A 46 -19.20 -4.15 -11.48
N ARG A 47 -20.23 -3.37 -11.80
CA ARG A 47 -20.83 -2.40 -10.87
C ARG A 47 -21.42 -3.06 -9.63
N VAL A 48 -22.00 -4.25 -9.78
CA VAL A 48 -22.66 -4.96 -8.67
C VAL A 48 -21.66 -5.75 -7.83
N TYR A 49 -20.76 -6.50 -8.46
CA TYR A 49 -19.95 -7.51 -7.75
C TYR A 49 -18.49 -7.08 -7.53
N ILE A 50 -17.98 -6.11 -8.30
CA ILE A 50 -16.57 -5.70 -8.20
C ILE A 50 -16.45 -4.34 -7.56
N GLY A 51 -17.11 -3.33 -8.12
CA GLY A 51 -17.00 -1.94 -7.70
C GLY A 51 -18.22 -1.39 -6.95
N SER A 52 -19.05 -2.23 -6.33
CA SER A 52 -20.10 -1.76 -5.43
C SER A 52 -19.49 -1.33 -4.10
N GLU A 53 -19.99 -0.23 -3.52
CA GLU A 53 -19.52 0.32 -2.22
C GLU A 53 -19.97 -0.50 -1.00
N GLU A 54 -21.00 -1.36 -1.15
CA GLU A 54 -21.53 -2.15 -0.03
C GLU A 54 -21.07 -3.61 -0.06
N VAL A 55 -20.93 -4.19 -1.26
CA VAL A 55 -20.72 -5.64 -1.45
C VAL A 55 -19.64 -5.96 -2.50
N GLY A 56 -18.93 -4.95 -2.99
CA GLY A 56 -17.93 -5.12 -4.04
C GLY A 56 -16.71 -5.90 -3.58
N ALA A 57 -16.13 -6.66 -4.50
CA ALA A 57 -14.86 -7.34 -4.26
C ALA A 57 -13.71 -6.37 -3.93
N LEU A 58 -13.76 -5.13 -4.43
CA LEU A 58 -12.78 -4.09 -4.12
C LEU A 58 -12.87 -3.66 -2.66
N GLU A 59 -14.07 -3.31 -2.17
CA GLU A 59 -14.33 -2.96 -0.76
C GLU A 59 -13.79 -4.02 0.21
N PHE A 60 -14.14 -5.28 -0.06
CA PHE A 60 -13.64 -6.40 0.74
C PHE A 60 -12.10 -6.46 0.76
N ALA A 61 -11.47 -6.20 -0.38
CA ALA A 61 -10.01 -6.20 -0.48
C ALA A 61 -9.38 -4.99 0.24
N HIS A 62 -10.02 -3.82 0.22
CA HIS A 62 -9.60 -2.63 0.96
C HIS A 62 -9.66 -2.82 2.48
N VAL A 63 -10.50 -3.73 2.98
CA VAL A 63 -10.47 -4.17 4.38
C VAL A 63 -9.39 -5.25 4.61
N VAL A 64 -9.40 -6.33 3.81
CA VAL A 64 -8.60 -7.52 4.09
C VAL A 64 -7.09 -7.29 3.89
N VAL A 65 -6.68 -6.58 2.84
CA VAL A 65 -5.24 -6.38 2.54
C VAL A 65 -4.55 -5.54 3.63
N PRO A 66 -5.13 -4.43 4.13
CA PRO A 66 -4.59 -3.73 5.28
C PRO A 66 -4.63 -4.55 6.58
N LEU A 67 -5.64 -5.38 6.83
CA LEU A 67 -5.62 -6.31 7.97
C LEU A 67 -4.48 -7.32 7.90
N ILE A 68 -4.18 -7.86 6.71
CA ILE A 68 -2.97 -8.69 6.49
C ILE A 68 -1.70 -7.88 6.77
N SER A 69 -1.67 -6.61 6.37
CA SER A 69 -0.55 -5.69 6.64
C SER A 69 -0.36 -5.45 8.14
N VAL A 70 -1.44 -5.33 8.93
CA VAL A 70 -1.38 -5.27 10.40
C VAL A 70 -0.72 -6.52 10.97
N ILE A 71 -1.04 -7.72 10.45
CA ILE A 71 -0.39 -8.96 10.88
C ILE A 71 1.13 -8.90 10.60
N TYR A 72 1.56 -8.35 9.47
CA TYR A 72 2.98 -8.15 9.17
C TYR A 72 3.64 -7.14 10.11
N CYS A 73 3.00 -6.00 10.41
CA CYS A 73 3.49 -5.04 11.40
C CYS A 73 3.67 -5.71 12.77
N LEU A 74 2.68 -6.48 13.22
CA LEU A 74 2.74 -7.23 14.48
C LEU A 74 3.83 -8.30 14.48
N ARG A 75 4.13 -8.93 13.33
CA ARG A 75 5.25 -9.86 13.20
C ARG A 75 6.58 -9.13 13.30
N ILE A 76 6.72 -7.96 12.66
CA ILE A 76 7.92 -7.12 12.72
C ILE A 76 8.15 -6.60 14.14
N LEU A 77 7.12 -6.11 14.84
CA LEU A 77 7.22 -5.60 16.21
C LEU A 77 7.57 -6.67 17.25
N ARG A 78 7.49 -7.97 16.90
CA ARG A 78 7.96 -9.08 17.74
C ARG A 78 9.43 -9.44 17.50
N MET A 79 10.06 -8.88 16.48
CA MET A 79 11.46 -9.14 16.14
C MET A 79 12.40 -8.37 17.07
N PRO A 80 13.38 -9.03 17.70
CA PRO A 80 14.42 -8.34 18.48
C PRO A 80 15.16 -7.27 17.67
N GLU A 81 15.37 -7.52 16.38
CA GLU A 81 16.05 -6.61 15.44
C GLU A 81 15.27 -5.30 15.26
N ALA A 82 13.94 -5.38 15.19
CA ALA A 82 13.10 -4.19 15.14
C ALA A 82 13.13 -3.44 16.48
N ARG A 83 13.03 -4.16 17.60
CA ARG A 83 12.99 -3.57 18.95
C ARG A 83 14.30 -2.92 19.37
N ALA A 84 15.42 -3.29 18.73
CA ALA A 84 16.72 -2.67 18.98
C ALA A 84 16.79 -1.21 18.48
N ASP A 85 15.94 -0.81 17.53
CA ASP A 85 15.91 0.55 16.99
C ASP A 85 14.53 1.21 17.22
N ARG A 86 14.53 2.27 18.04
CA ARG A 86 13.31 3.04 18.34
C ARG A 86 12.65 3.62 17.09
N LEU A 87 13.42 4.02 16.09
CA LEU A 87 12.87 4.59 14.85
C LEU A 87 12.12 3.53 14.05
N ILE A 88 12.65 2.29 14.00
CA ILE A 88 11.95 1.17 13.37
C ILE A 88 10.63 0.87 14.10
N VAL A 89 10.64 0.84 15.43
CA VAL A 89 9.42 0.62 16.22
C VAL A 89 8.38 1.70 15.93
N ILE A 90 8.76 2.98 16.00
CA ILE A 90 7.85 4.10 15.71
C ILE A 90 7.30 3.99 14.29
N TRP A 91 8.16 3.76 13.31
CA TRP A 91 7.78 3.64 11.91
C TRP A 91 6.74 2.53 11.67
N ILE A 92 6.97 1.35 12.26
CA ILE A 92 6.07 0.20 12.09
C ILE A 92 4.77 0.39 12.89
N VAL A 93 4.80 1.03 14.06
CA VAL A 93 3.59 1.38 14.79
C VAL A 93 2.75 2.38 14.00
N LEU A 94 3.35 3.41 13.42
CA LEU A 94 2.65 4.36 12.55
C LEU A 94 2.03 3.66 11.33
N GLY A 95 2.79 2.79 10.66
CA GLY A 95 2.27 1.98 9.55
C GLY A 95 1.12 1.06 9.97
N MET A 96 1.21 0.45 11.16
CA MET A 96 0.15 -0.39 11.72
C MET A 96 -1.13 0.42 12.00
N LEU A 97 -1.01 1.58 12.64
CA LEU A 97 -2.13 2.47 12.90
C LEU A 97 -2.77 2.96 11.59
N GLY A 98 -1.96 3.28 10.58
CA GLY A 98 -2.46 3.61 9.25
C GLY A 98 -3.25 2.48 8.60
N CYS A 99 -2.78 1.23 8.70
CA CYS A 99 -3.50 0.07 8.16
C CYS A 99 -4.80 -0.22 8.93
N ILE A 100 -4.80 -0.04 10.25
CA ILE A 100 -6.02 -0.15 11.08
C ILE A 100 -7.01 0.94 10.70
N TYR A 101 -6.53 2.17 10.49
CA TYR A 101 -7.37 3.27 10.06
C TYR A 101 -8.01 2.96 8.70
N ILE A 102 -7.23 2.55 7.69
CA ILE A 102 -7.78 2.18 6.37
C ILE A 102 -8.84 1.09 6.52
N ALA A 103 -8.50 -0.09 7.08
CA ALA A 103 -9.47 -1.18 7.21
C ALA A 103 -10.68 -0.81 8.09
N GLY A 104 -10.48 0.05 9.09
CA GLY A 104 -11.52 0.55 9.96
C GLY A 104 -12.49 1.44 9.20
N GLU A 105 -11.98 2.43 8.47
CA GLU A 105 -12.82 3.35 7.68
C GLU A 105 -13.66 2.58 6.64
N GLU A 106 -13.04 1.68 5.87
CA GLU A 106 -13.73 0.89 4.84
C GLU A 106 -14.76 -0.09 5.42
N ALA A 107 -14.56 -0.58 6.65
CA ALA A 107 -15.50 -1.48 7.32
C ALA A 107 -16.55 -0.74 8.18
N SER A 108 -16.56 0.59 8.14
CA SER A 108 -17.28 1.45 9.10
C SER A 108 -17.05 1.05 10.56
N TRP A 109 -15.80 0.75 10.88
CA TRP A 109 -15.28 0.26 12.16
C TRP A 109 -15.93 -1.06 12.63
N GLY A 110 -16.44 -1.85 11.68
CA GLY A 110 -17.10 -3.14 11.88
C GLY A 110 -18.61 -3.10 11.69
N GLN A 111 -19.21 -1.92 11.45
CA GLN A 111 -20.66 -1.76 11.34
C GLN A 111 -21.23 -2.59 10.20
N HIS A 112 -20.58 -2.61 9.04
CA HIS A 112 -21.04 -3.40 7.89
C HIS A 112 -21.12 -4.90 8.18
N TYR A 113 -20.27 -5.41 9.08
CA TYR A 113 -20.18 -6.84 9.39
C TYR A 113 -21.07 -7.26 10.55
N VAL A 114 -21.24 -6.41 11.57
CA VAL A 114 -22.01 -6.72 12.77
C VAL A 114 -23.45 -6.17 12.67
N GLY A 115 -23.69 -5.15 11.85
CA GLY A 115 -25.01 -4.63 11.52
C GLY A 115 -25.67 -3.80 12.63
N TRP A 116 -24.88 -3.09 13.46
CA TRP A 116 -25.48 -2.19 14.44
C TRP A 116 -26.05 -0.93 13.78
N SER A 117 -27.09 -0.38 14.42
CA SER A 117 -27.67 0.91 14.02
C SER A 117 -26.72 2.06 14.32
N THR A 118 -26.65 3.02 13.42
CA THR A 118 -25.84 4.24 13.56
C THR A 118 -26.35 5.07 14.72
N PRO A 119 -25.53 5.35 15.75
CA PRO A 119 -25.93 6.18 16.88
C PRO A 119 -26.38 7.58 16.45
N GLU A 120 -27.28 8.20 17.21
CA GLU A 120 -27.85 9.52 16.90
C GLU A 120 -26.79 10.61 16.67
N PHE A 121 -25.71 10.59 17.45
CA PHE A 121 -24.62 11.55 17.29
C PHE A 121 -23.85 11.37 15.98
N TRP A 122 -23.75 10.15 15.45
CA TRP A 122 -23.14 9.86 14.15
C TRP A 122 -24.09 10.26 13.03
N GLN A 123 -25.39 9.95 13.14
CA GLN A 123 -26.40 10.37 12.15
C GLN A 123 -26.44 11.90 11.95
N ALA A 124 -26.10 12.68 12.98
CA ALA A 124 -26.06 14.13 12.89
C ALA A 124 -24.89 14.68 12.05
N VAL A 125 -23.84 13.86 11.81
CA VAL A 125 -22.58 14.32 11.17
C VAL A 125 -22.08 13.43 10.04
N ASN A 126 -22.64 12.23 9.86
CA ASN A 126 -22.23 11.26 8.84
C ASN A 126 -23.33 11.13 7.78
N ASP A 127 -22.99 11.46 6.54
CA ASP A 127 -23.96 11.60 5.45
C ASP A 127 -24.47 10.27 4.89
N GLN A 128 -23.87 9.14 5.29
CA GLN A 128 -24.22 7.80 4.84
C GLN A 128 -24.86 6.95 5.95
N GLY A 129 -25.02 7.53 7.15
CA GLY A 129 -25.52 6.80 8.29
C GLY A 129 -24.57 5.66 8.66
N GLU A 130 -23.28 5.94 8.74
CA GLU A 130 -22.24 4.99 9.14
C GLU A 130 -21.42 5.47 10.34
N THR A 131 -20.61 4.59 10.92
CA THR A 131 -19.70 4.89 12.04
C THR A 131 -18.24 5.03 11.59
N ASN A 132 -17.97 5.77 10.51
CA ASN A 132 -16.63 6.08 9.99
C ASN A 132 -16.39 7.60 9.85
N PHE A 133 -15.12 7.98 9.78
CA PHE A 133 -14.69 9.37 9.71
C PHE A 133 -14.71 9.96 8.30
N HIS A 134 -14.48 9.16 7.26
CA HIS A 134 -14.44 9.63 5.86
C HIS A 134 -15.80 10.18 5.39
N ASN A 135 -16.91 9.68 5.94
CA ASN A 135 -18.26 10.17 5.65
C ASN A 135 -18.69 11.36 6.52
N ILE A 136 -17.83 11.84 7.44
CA ILE A 136 -18.09 13.10 8.17
C ILE A 136 -17.65 14.32 7.36
N SER A 137 -16.55 14.21 6.60
CA SER A 137 -16.04 15.35 5.83
C SER A 137 -15.15 14.92 4.68
N SER A 138 -15.25 15.67 3.58
CA SER A 138 -14.37 15.51 2.40
C SER A 138 -12.88 15.66 2.72
N TRP A 139 -12.54 16.35 3.83
CA TRP A 139 -11.15 16.44 4.28
C TRP A 139 -10.64 15.09 4.78
N LEU A 140 -11.43 14.40 5.61
CA LEU A 140 -11.07 13.09 6.19
C LEU A 140 -11.10 11.98 5.15
N ASP A 141 -11.95 12.11 4.13
CA ASP A 141 -11.94 11.28 2.93
C ASP A 141 -10.64 11.46 2.10
N GLN A 142 -10.32 12.69 1.71
CA GLN A 142 -9.31 12.92 0.67
C GLN A 142 -7.87 13.02 1.18
N LYS A 143 -7.66 13.58 2.37
CA LYS A 143 -6.30 13.94 2.84
C LYS A 143 -5.45 12.74 3.24
N PRO A 144 -5.97 11.73 3.98
CA PRO A 144 -5.19 10.54 4.29
C PRO A 144 -4.70 9.84 3.02
N ARG A 145 -5.59 9.71 2.03
CA ARG A 145 -5.27 9.17 0.71
C ARG A 145 -4.22 9.97 -0.03
N THR A 146 -4.36 11.30 -0.06
CA THR A 146 -3.39 12.20 -0.72
C THR A 146 -1.99 12.07 -0.10
N LEU A 147 -1.90 11.97 1.23
CA LEU A 147 -0.63 11.77 1.92
C LEU A 147 0.03 10.44 1.52
N LEU A 148 -0.77 9.37 1.42
CA LEU A 148 -0.30 8.07 0.95
C LEU A 148 0.16 8.12 -0.51
N GLU A 149 -0.60 8.78 -1.39
CA GLU A 149 -0.26 9.00 -2.81
C GLU A 149 1.14 9.65 -2.94
N PHE A 150 1.40 10.72 -2.19
CA PHE A 150 2.74 11.34 -2.18
C PHE A 150 3.83 10.38 -1.72
N GLY A 151 3.57 9.59 -0.68
CA GLY A 151 4.49 8.56 -0.20
C GLY A 151 4.78 7.49 -1.25
N VAL A 152 3.77 7.04 -1.98
CA VAL A 152 3.88 6.03 -3.06
C VAL A 152 4.62 6.60 -4.27
N ILE A 153 4.33 7.83 -4.70
CA ILE A 153 5.04 8.48 -5.81
C ILE A 153 6.53 8.64 -5.45
N ILE A 154 6.82 9.25 -4.30
CA ILE A 154 8.21 9.54 -3.91
C ILE A 154 8.95 8.25 -3.59
N GLY A 155 8.41 7.43 -2.70
CA GLY A 155 9.06 6.22 -2.20
C GLY A 155 8.99 5.03 -3.14
N GLY A 156 7.91 4.87 -3.90
CA GLY A 156 7.64 3.74 -4.78
C GLY A 156 8.06 3.92 -6.23
N ILE A 157 8.18 5.16 -6.70
CA ILE A 157 8.56 5.46 -8.09
C ILE A 157 9.87 6.25 -8.13
N ILE A 158 9.90 7.47 -7.57
CA ILE A 158 11.03 8.40 -7.75
C ILE A 158 12.32 7.85 -7.13
N ILE A 159 12.30 7.52 -5.83
CA ILE A 159 13.47 7.01 -5.10
C ILE A 159 14.02 5.72 -5.73
N PRO A 160 13.23 4.66 -5.98
CA PRO A 160 13.77 3.41 -6.51
C PRO A 160 14.35 3.58 -7.92
N LEU A 161 13.75 4.42 -8.78
CA LEU A 161 14.30 4.73 -10.10
C LEU A 161 15.58 5.58 -10.01
N LEU A 162 15.63 6.56 -9.09
CA LEU A 162 16.83 7.35 -8.87
C LEU A 162 17.98 6.48 -8.32
N ALA A 163 17.67 5.53 -7.44
CA ALA A 163 18.63 4.58 -6.89
C ALA A 163 19.25 3.65 -7.94
N LEU A 164 18.61 3.44 -9.10
CA LEU A 164 19.22 2.73 -10.24
C LEU A 164 20.42 3.50 -10.83
N ARG A 165 20.39 4.83 -10.77
CA ARG A 165 21.49 5.71 -11.25
C ARG A 165 22.42 6.17 -10.14
N ARG A 166 21.92 6.26 -8.91
CA ARG A 166 22.67 6.69 -7.72
C ARG A 166 22.49 5.68 -6.58
N PRO A 167 23.21 4.54 -6.62
CA PRO A 167 23.07 3.47 -5.62
C PRO A 167 23.29 3.92 -4.17
N GLN A 168 24.04 5.00 -3.96
CA GLN A 168 24.35 5.58 -2.65
C GLN A 168 23.10 6.00 -1.85
N ILE A 169 21.96 6.20 -2.52
CA ILE A 169 20.67 6.47 -1.86
C ILE A 169 20.24 5.29 -0.98
N ARG A 170 20.63 4.07 -1.34
CA ARG A 170 20.34 2.85 -0.58
C ARG A 170 21.42 2.51 0.45
N GLU A 171 22.28 3.47 0.80
CA GLU A 171 23.29 3.32 1.84
C GLU A 171 22.87 4.04 3.13
N GLY A 172 23.47 3.62 4.24
CA GLY A 172 23.25 4.24 5.55
C GLY A 172 21.98 3.78 6.28
N ARG A 173 21.81 4.31 7.50
CA ARG A 173 20.77 3.84 8.44
C ARG A 173 19.33 4.01 7.93
N PHE A 174 19.09 4.95 7.03
CA PHE A 174 17.74 5.24 6.53
C PHE A 174 17.34 4.37 5.34
N ALA A 175 18.27 3.65 4.71
CA ALA A 175 18.00 2.79 3.57
C ALA A 175 16.98 1.70 3.86
N VAL A 176 16.91 1.21 5.12
CA VAL A 176 15.95 0.19 5.54
C VAL A 176 14.50 0.64 5.34
N PHE A 177 14.22 1.96 5.46
CA PHE A 177 12.88 2.53 5.33
C PHE A 177 12.46 2.75 3.87
N LEU A 178 13.40 2.78 2.92
CA LEU A 178 13.11 3.09 1.54
C LEU A 178 12.42 1.91 0.84
N PRO A 179 11.29 2.10 0.14
CA PRO A 179 10.65 1.02 -0.59
C PRO A 179 11.61 0.36 -1.62
N PRO A 180 11.61 -0.98 -1.70
CA PRO A 180 12.42 -1.72 -2.66
C PRO A 180 11.89 -1.54 -4.10
N LEU A 181 12.71 -1.86 -5.10
CA LEU A 181 12.29 -1.80 -6.50
C LEU A 181 11.11 -2.73 -6.81
N VAL A 182 10.93 -3.82 -6.06
CA VAL A 182 9.79 -4.74 -6.23
C VAL A 182 8.43 -4.11 -5.93
N CYS A 183 8.38 -2.95 -5.26
CA CYS A 183 7.15 -2.17 -5.08
C CYS A 183 6.79 -1.30 -6.30
N LEU A 184 7.69 -1.16 -7.28
CA LEU A 184 7.50 -0.29 -8.45
C LEU A 184 6.26 -0.67 -9.28
N PRO A 185 5.99 -1.95 -9.61
CA PRO A 185 4.83 -2.29 -10.44
C PRO A 185 3.51 -1.85 -9.82
N VAL A 186 3.32 -2.08 -8.51
CA VAL A 186 2.08 -1.67 -7.84
C VAL A 186 1.96 -0.15 -7.74
N ALA A 187 3.05 0.56 -7.47
CA ALA A 187 3.06 2.02 -7.46
C ALA A 187 2.72 2.61 -8.84
N VAL A 188 3.32 2.07 -9.91
CA VAL A 188 3.07 2.54 -11.28
C VAL A 188 1.64 2.27 -11.72
N ILE A 189 1.06 1.12 -11.41
CA ILE A 189 -0.33 0.81 -11.78
C ILE A 189 -1.31 1.73 -11.03
N ALA A 190 -1.07 1.97 -9.73
CA ALA A 190 -1.89 2.90 -8.94
C ALA A 190 -1.95 4.30 -9.57
N GLU A 191 -0.77 4.86 -9.88
CA GLU A 191 -0.67 6.20 -10.45
C GLU A 191 -1.13 6.25 -11.91
N PHE A 192 -0.88 5.20 -12.69
CA PHE A 192 -1.39 5.10 -14.05
C PHE A 192 -2.92 5.15 -14.07
N ALA A 193 -3.61 4.43 -13.18
CA ALA A 193 -5.06 4.48 -13.08
C ALA A 193 -5.57 5.91 -12.83
N LYS A 194 -4.97 6.63 -11.88
CA LYS A 194 -5.40 7.99 -11.51
C LYS A 194 -5.06 9.04 -12.56
N VAL A 195 -3.88 8.95 -13.17
CA VAL A 195 -3.49 9.83 -14.29
C VAL A 195 -4.44 9.61 -15.47
N TRP A 196 -4.74 8.36 -15.80
CA TRP A 196 -5.62 8.03 -16.91
C TRP A 196 -7.05 8.59 -16.71
N GLU A 197 -7.59 8.52 -15.49
CA GLU A 197 -8.88 9.14 -15.14
C GLU A 197 -8.84 10.67 -15.29
N ARG A 198 -7.77 11.34 -14.80
CA ARG A 198 -7.61 12.79 -14.95
C ARG A 198 -7.53 13.21 -16.43
N LEU A 199 -6.84 12.42 -17.25
CA LEU A 199 -6.71 12.66 -18.70
C LEU A 199 -8.06 12.57 -19.42
N GLN A 200 -8.90 11.59 -19.06
CA GLN A 200 -10.28 11.50 -19.55
C GLN A 200 -11.14 12.67 -19.08
N GLY A 201 -11.04 13.05 -17.80
CA GLY A 201 -11.79 14.17 -17.23
C GLY A 201 -11.48 15.53 -17.91
N HIS A 202 -10.30 15.66 -18.51
CA HIS A 202 -9.90 16.82 -19.32
C HIS A 202 -10.24 16.70 -20.81
N GLY A 203 -10.87 15.61 -21.26
CA GLY A 203 -11.23 15.38 -22.66
C GLY A 203 -10.03 15.16 -23.58
N LEU A 204 -8.87 14.79 -23.02
CA LEU A 204 -7.65 14.55 -23.80
C LEU A 204 -7.57 13.11 -24.33
N TRP A 205 -8.36 12.19 -23.76
CA TRP A 205 -8.49 10.79 -24.16
C TRP A 205 -9.93 10.31 -23.92
N ASP A 206 -10.51 9.60 -24.89
CA ASP A 206 -11.90 9.12 -24.80
C ASP A 206 -12.02 7.63 -24.39
N ILE A 207 -10.90 6.91 -24.32
CA ILE A 207 -10.89 5.49 -24.01
C ILE A 207 -10.89 5.31 -22.48
N ALA A 208 -11.97 4.77 -21.93
CA ALA A 208 -11.97 4.31 -20.55
C ALA A 208 -11.14 3.02 -20.44
N ILE A 209 -10.05 3.03 -19.65
CA ILE A 209 -9.30 1.80 -19.34
C ILE A 209 -9.82 1.21 -18.04
N PHE A 210 -9.84 2.03 -16.99
CA PHE A 210 -10.27 1.65 -15.66
C PHE A 210 -11.62 2.25 -15.32
N TYR A 211 -12.49 1.45 -14.69
CA TYR A 211 -13.73 1.91 -14.10
C TYR A 211 -13.56 2.05 -12.58
N ARG A 212 -14.04 3.16 -12.00
CA ARG A 212 -13.74 3.60 -10.62
C ARG A 212 -12.23 3.59 -10.34
N ALA A 213 -11.47 4.42 -11.06
CA ALA A 213 -10.00 4.41 -10.97
C ALA A 213 -9.47 4.73 -9.55
N SER A 214 -10.25 5.49 -8.77
CA SER A 214 -9.99 5.71 -7.35
C SER A 214 -9.86 4.40 -6.56
N GLU A 215 -10.85 3.51 -6.66
CA GLU A 215 -10.87 2.22 -5.95
C GLU A 215 -9.69 1.34 -6.33
N ILE A 216 -9.34 1.37 -7.61
CA ILE A 216 -8.17 0.65 -8.13
C ILE A 216 -6.91 1.26 -7.53
N GLN A 217 -6.77 2.57 -7.47
CA GLN A 217 -5.60 3.18 -6.82
C GLN A 217 -5.47 2.76 -5.34
N GLU A 218 -6.56 2.74 -4.56
CA GLU A 218 -6.57 2.24 -3.17
C GLU A 218 -6.20 0.75 -3.07
N LEU A 219 -6.74 -0.05 -3.99
CA LEU A 219 -6.22 -1.34 -4.46
C LEU A 219 -4.72 -1.48 -4.30
N TYR A 220 -4.04 -0.75 -5.16
CA TYR A 220 -2.62 -0.90 -5.38
C TYR A 220 -1.81 -0.19 -4.29
N PHE A 221 -2.36 0.81 -3.60
CA PHE A 221 -1.77 1.36 -2.37
C PHE A 221 -1.76 0.33 -1.24
N ALA A 222 -2.83 -0.44 -1.06
CA ALA A 222 -2.86 -1.52 -0.08
C ALA A 222 -1.83 -2.61 -0.41
N PHE A 223 -1.70 -3.01 -1.69
CA PHE A 223 -0.64 -3.92 -2.13
C PHE A 223 0.76 -3.33 -1.92
N PHE A 224 0.95 -2.04 -2.20
CA PHE A 224 2.22 -1.35 -1.98
C PHE A 224 2.67 -1.44 -0.51
N ILE A 225 1.77 -1.13 0.43
CA ILE A 225 2.04 -1.24 1.87
C ILE A 225 2.37 -2.67 2.25
N LEU A 226 1.59 -3.65 1.79
CA LEU A 226 1.83 -5.06 2.11
C LEU A 226 3.19 -5.53 1.58
N PHE A 227 3.52 -5.25 0.32
CA PHE A 227 4.79 -5.64 -0.29
C PHE A 227 5.97 -4.97 0.41
N TYR A 228 5.81 -3.69 0.73
CA TYR A 228 6.78 -2.94 1.52
C TYR A 228 7.05 -3.62 2.85
N LEU A 229 6.01 -3.98 3.62
CA LEU A 229 6.16 -4.62 4.93
C LEU A 229 6.77 -6.02 4.84
N ILE A 230 6.43 -6.80 3.80
CA ILE A 230 7.04 -8.12 3.57
C ILE A 230 8.55 -7.97 3.38
N VAL A 231 8.98 -7.06 2.49
CA VAL A 231 10.41 -6.84 2.23
C VAL A 231 11.11 -6.17 3.41
N PHE A 232 10.45 -5.23 4.09
CA PHE A 232 11.00 -4.60 5.30
C PHE A 232 11.33 -5.66 6.36
N ARG A 233 10.42 -6.63 6.57
CA ARG A 233 10.66 -7.76 7.46
C ARG A 233 11.85 -8.62 7.00
N GLN A 234 11.95 -8.93 5.71
CA GLN A 234 13.07 -9.71 5.16
C GLN A 234 14.42 -8.99 5.38
N ARG A 235 14.47 -7.68 5.17
CA ARG A 235 15.67 -6.86 5.42
C ARG A 235 16.11 -6.92 6.88
N LEU A 236 15.19 -6.82 7.83
CA LEU A 236 15.52 -6.95 9.25
C LEU A 236 16.08 -8.33 9.59
N LEU A 237 15.56 -9.41 8.99
CA LEU A 237 16.09 -10.76 9.17
C LEU A 237 17.51 -10.89 8.60
N ALA A 238 17.81 -10.25 7.47
CA ALA A 238 19.14 -10.26 6.86
C ALA A 238 20.18 -9.52 7.72
N LEU A 239 19.79 -8.43 8.42
CA LEU A 239 20.65 -7.73 9.37
C LEU A 239 21.09 -8.65 10.53
N ARG A 240 20.21 -9.56 10.99
CA ARG A 240 20.52 -10.54 12.02
C ARG A 240 21.62 -11.52 11.61
N VAL A 241 21.58 -12.00 10.37
CA VAL A 241 22.54 -12.96 9.83
C VAL A 241 23.92 -12.32 9.73
N THR A 242 23.98 -11.07 9.26
CA THR A 242 25.23 -10.32 9.10
C THR A 242 25.89 -9.99 10.45
N ALA A 243 25.11 -9.75 11.51
CA ALA A 243 25.65 -9.45 12.84
C ALA A 243 26.19 -10.67 13.61
N ARG A 244 26.00 -11.90 13.10
CA ARG A 244 26.45 -13.16 13.72
C ARG A 244 27.73 -13.74 13.10
N HIS A 245 28.24 -13.14 12.02
CA HIS A 245 29.47 -13.50 11.33
C HIS A 245 30.49 -12.37 11.47
#